data_AF-A0A6G6SQX8-F1
#
_entry.id   AF-A0A6G6SQX8-F1
#
_cell.length_a   1.000
_cell.length_b   1.000
_cell.length_c   1.000
_cell.angle_alpha   90.00
_cell.angle_beta   90.00
_cell.angle_gamma   90.00
#
_symmetry.space_group_name_H-M   'P 1'
#
loop_
_entity.id
_entity.type
_entity.pdbx_description
1 polymer ?
#
loop_
_entity_poly.entity_id
_entity_poly.type
_entity_poly.pdbx_seq_one_letter_code
_entity_poly.pdbx_strand_id
1 'polypeptide(L)'
;MKPHLKHSLTIKQMAAVAGVTLVTIAIFISIQLVYLIDQRREDYQNQLFNAGVSIQQPLADALLRSDLNDAKKQIIGLKATGILGKAIVMQPENIQVMNLDFAPKKDVSDFSSWLFGIPVEAVIPLQPLGITSTDDKSYTGYLILQADTNRFYRFASNTVALMLTTYLLMGLILTVAISWCINRIVVKPLRQIAVTLNKDSQVSALSCPESHRDDEIGLLVKGYNHQKSDQKLPKA
;
A
#
# COMPACT_ATOMS: atom_id res chain seq x y z
N MET A 1 -17.56 41.20 -30.36
CA MET A 1 -17.91 40.65 -29.04
C MET A 1 -17.00 39.47 -28.72
N LYS A 2 -16.27 39.50 -27.60
CA LYS A 2 -15.51 38.33 -27.11
C LYS A 2 -16.53 37.26 -26.66
N PRO A 3 -16.52 36.04 -27.19
CA PRO A 3 -17.38 34.99 -26.66
C PRO A 3 -16.93 34.68 -25.22
N HIS A 4 -17.77 35.04 -24.25
CA HIS A 4 -17.60 34.69 -22.84
C HIS A 4 -18.03 33.23 -22.65
N LEU A 5 -17.07 32.30 -22.78
CA LEU A 5 -17.26 30.91 -22.36
C LEU A 5 -17.38 30.87 -20.83
N LYS A 6 -18.61 30.97 -20.31
CA LYS A 6 -18.90 31.13 -18.87
C LYS A 6 -18.75 29.85 -18.03
N HIS A 7 -18.62 28.67 -18.65
CA HIS A 7 -18.31 27.43 -17.94
C HIS A 7 -17.21 26.66 -18.67
N SER A 8 -16.01 26.65 -18.10
CA SER A 8 -14.90 25.90 -18.67
C SER A 8 -15.14 24.40 -18.49
N LEU A 9 -15.25 23.66 -19.60
CA LEU A 9 -15.31 22.19 -19.63
C LEU A 9 -14.21 21.54 -18.77
N THR A 10 -13.08 22.24 -18.64
CA THR A 10 -11.91 21.83 -17.87
C THR A 10 -12.20 21.59 -16.39
N ILE A 11 -13.11 22.34 -15.74
CA ILE A 11 -13.40 22.15 -14.30
C ILE A 11 -14.19 20.86 -14.08
N LYS A 12 -15.20 20.60 -14.92
CA LYS A 12 -16.00 19.36 -14.85
C LYS A 12 -15.16 18.13 -15.19
N GLN A 13 -14.30 18.24 -16.20
CA GLN A 13 -13.38 17.18 -16.59
C GLN A 13 -12.31 16.93 -15.50
N MET A 14 -11.72 17.97 -14.93
CA MET A 14 -10.74 17.84 -13.84
C MET A 14 -11.36 17.23 -12.59
N ALA A 15 -12.60 17.60 -12.23
CA ALA A 15 -13.31 17.00 -11.10
C ALA A 15 -13.59 15.50 -11.33
N ALA A 16 -14.04 15.13 -12.54
CA ALA A 16 -14.28 13.74 -12.90
C ALA A 16 -12.98 12.91 -12.88
N VAL A 17 -11.90 13.44 -13.47
CA VAL A 17 -10.58 12.79 -13.47
C VAL A 17 -10.06 12.62 -12.06
N ALA A 18 -10.12 13.66 -11.22
CA ALA A 18 -9.70 13.58 -9.83
C ALA A 18 -10.49 12.53 -9.04
N GLY A 19 -11.81 12.47 -9.25
CA GLY A 19 -12.67 11.46 -8.62
C GLY A 19 -12.25 10.03 -9.01
N VAL A 20 -12.09 9.76 -10.31
CA VAL A 20 -11.64 8.44 -10.80
C VAL A 20 -10.24 8.10 -10.27
N THR A 21 -9.31 9.05 -10.27
CA THR A 21 -7.95 8.85 -9.74
C THR A 21 -7.95 8.51 -8.26
N LEU A 22 -8.75 9.21 -7.44
CA LEU A 22 -8.86 8.94 -6.00
C LEU A 22 -9.43 7.54 -5.72
N VAL A 23 -10.46 7.13 -6.46
CA VAL A 23 -11.05 5.78 -6.32
C VAL A 23 -10.03 4.71 -6.70
N THR A 24 -9.32 4.87 -7.82
CA THR A 24 -8.28 3.93 -8.23
C THR A 24 -7.14 3.84 -7.21
N ILE A 25 -6.68 4.98 -6.69
CA ILE A 25 -5.67 5.02 -5.63
C ILE A 25 -6.17 4.30 -4.37
N ALA A 26 -7.41 4.54 -3.96
CA ALA A 26 -7.99 3.92 -2.77
C ALA A 26 -8.01 2.38 -2.90
N ILE A 27 -8.45 1.85 -4.05
CA ILE A 27 -8.45 0.41 -4.33
C ILE A 27 -7.02 -0.16 -4.23
N PHE A 28 -6.05 0.53 -4.85
CA PHE A 28 -4.67 0.05 -4.88
C PHE A 28 -4.03 0.05 -3.48
N ILE A 29 -4.27 1.10 -2.68
CA ILE A 29 -3.83 1.18 -1.29
C ILE A 29 -4.44 0.04 -0.48
N SER A 30 -5.74 -0.23 -0.61
CA SER A 30 -6.40 -1.31 0.12
C SER A 30 -5.78 -2.68 -0.17
N ILE A 31 -5.54 -3.01 -1.44
CA ILE A 31 -4.94 -4.29 -1.83
C ILE A 31 -3.51 -4.42 -1.28
N GLN A 32 -2.67 -3.39 -1.45
CA GLN A 32 -1.29 -3.42 -0.98
C GLN A 32 -1.18 -3.49 0.54
N LEU A 33 -2.08 -2.81 1.24
CA LEU A 33 -2.08 -2.80 2.69
C LEU A 33 -2.31 -4.21 3.23
N VAL A 34 -3.33 -4.92 2.72
CA VAL A 34 -3.60 -6.32 3.11
C VAL A 34 -2.39 -7.20 2.87
N TYR A 35 -1.81 -7.16 1.67
CA TYR A 35 -0.64 -7.96 1.32
C TYR A 35 0.55 -7.70 2.26
N LEU A 36 0.85 -6.44 2.56
CA LEU A 36 2.00 -6.10 3.40
C LEU A 36 1.80 -6.50 4.87
N ILE A 37 0.57 -6.40 5.36
CA ILE A 37 0.21 -6.84 6.71
C ILE A 37 0.38 -8.35 6.82
N ASP A 38 -0.15 -9.10 5.85
CA ASP A 38 -0.02 -10.56 5.83
C ASP A 38 1.44 -10.98 5.74
N GLN A 39 2.21 -10.38 4.83
CA GLN A 39 3.65 -10.62 4.72
C GLN A 39 4.38 -10.38 6.06
N ARG A 40 4.06 -9.26 6.74
CA ARG A 40 4.68 -8.97 8.05
C ARG A 40 4.26 -9.93 9.14
N ARG A 41 3.01 -10.40 9.09
CA ARG A 41 2.50 -11.39 10.02
C ARG A 41 3.27 -12.70 9.88
N GLU A 42 3.43 -13.20 8.66
CA GLU A 42 4.19 -14.41 8.37
C GLU A 42 5.66 -14.27 8.78
N ASP A 43 6.31 -13.14 8.46
CA ASP A 43 7.68 -12.86 8.88
C ASP A 43 7.85 -12.97 10.40
N TYR A 44 6.90 -12.40 11.16
CA TYR A 44 6.95 -12.39 12.62
C TYR A 44 6.69 -13.79 13.19
N GLN A 45 5.77 -14.55 12.59
CA GLN A 45 5.52 -15.95 12.98
C GLN A 45 6.78 -16.78 12.82
N ASN A 46 7.41 -16.69 11.65
CA ASN A 46 8.61 -17.45 11.33
C ASN A 46 9.78 -17.06 12.25
N GLN A 47 9.98 -15.77 12.51
CA GLN A 47 11.03 -15.31 13.42
C GLN A 47 10.80 -15.77 14.87
N LEU A 48 9.56 -15.70 15.37
CA LEU A 48 9.23 -16.20 16.71
C LEU A 48 9.36 -17.72 16.79
N PHE A 49 8.86 -18.44 15.79
CA PHE A 49 8.95 -19.89 15.73
C PHE A 49 10.41 -20.36 15.72
N ASN A 50 11.23 -19.82 14.84
CA ASN A 50 12.65 -20.17 14.75
C ASN A 50 13.41 -19.84 16.05
N ALA A 51 13.09 -18.71 16.67
CA ALA A 51 13.66 -18.35 17.96
C ALA A 51 13.20 -19.31 19.08
N GLY A 52 11.92 -19.67 19.12
CA GLY A 52 11.37 -20.61 20.08
C GLY A 52 11.94 -22.03 19.93
N VAL A 53 12.08 -22.52 18.70
CA VAL A 53 12.72 -23.82 18.41
C VAL A 53 14.17 -23.84 18.91
N SER A 54 14.91 -22.73 18.80
CA SER A 54 16.30 -22.66 19.26
C SER A 54 16.47 -22.87 20.77
N ILE A 55 15.45 -22.50 21.57
CA ILE A 55 15.47 -22.70 23.03
C ILE A 55 14.61 -23.88 23.48
N GLN A 56 13.96 -24.60 22.57
CA GLN A 56 12.99 -25.65 22.88
C GLN A 56 13.59 -26.74 23.78
N GLN A 57 14.76 -27.26 23.40
CA GLN A 57 15.45 -28.31 24.16
C GLN A 57 15.97 -27.85 25.52
N PRO A 58 16.77 -26.77 25.63
CA PRO A 58 17.24 -26.31 26.94
C PRO A 58 16.09 -25.86 27.86
N LEU A 59 14.98 -25.38 27.30
CA LEU A 59 13.79 -25.04 28.08
C LEU A 59 13.05 -26.30 28.57
N ALA A 60 12.88 -27.31 27.72
CA ALA A 60 12.27 -28.57 28.11
C ALA A 60 13.07 -29.26 29.23
N ASP A 61 14.39 -29.28 29.13
CA ASP A 61 15.28 -29.85 30.15
C ASP A 61 15.19 -29.10 31.49
N ALA A 62 15.15 -27.77 31.46
CA ALA A 62 15.00 -26.96 32.67
C ALA A 62 13.65 -27.20 33.36
N LEU A 63 12.57 -27.31 32.58
CA LEU A 63 11.23 -27.62 33.09
C LEU A 63 11.16 -29.03 33.69
N LEU A 64 11.78 -30.03 33.05
CA LEU A 64 11.88 -31.39 33.60
C LEU A 64 12.60 -31.42 34.95
N ARG A 65 13.66 -30.62 35.09
CA ARG A 65 14.42 -30.48 36.34
C ARG A 65 13.71 -29.61 37.38
N SER A 66 12.52 -29.09 37.07
CA SER A 66 11.80 -28.10 37.87
C SER A 66 12.62 -26.84 38.19
N ASP A 67 13.63 -26.53 37.36
CA ASP A 67 14.46 -25.33 37.51
C ASP A 67 13.85 -24.16 36.74
N LEU A 68 12.97 -23.43 37.42
CA LEU A 68 12.30 -22.26 36.85
C LEU A 68 13.26 -21.08 36.60
N ASN A 69 14.40 -21.03 37.30
CA ASN A 69 15.36 -19.95 37.12
C ASN A 69 16.13 -20.12 35.81
N ASP A 70 16.56 -21.34 35.51
CA ASP A 70 17.21 -21.65 34.24
C ASP A 70 16.23 -21.58 33.06
N ALA A 71 14.98 -22.03 33.23
CA ALA A 71 13.92 -21.84 32.24
C ALA A 71 13.69 -20.35 31.92
N LYS A 72 13.64 -19.50 32.95
CA LYS A 72 13.52 -18.05 32.80
C LYS A 72 14.71 -17.45 32.03
N LYS A 73 15.94 -17.90 32.29
CA LYS A 73 17.12 -17.42 31.55
C LYS A 73 17.02 -17.74 30.06
N GLN A 74 16.57 -18.93 29.69
CA GLN A 74 16.38 -19.31 28.28
C GLN A 74 15.39 -18.37 27.57
N ILE A 75 14.25 -18.10 28.20
CA ILE A 75 13.22 -17.22 27.62
C ILE A 75 13.69 -15.75 27.57
N ILE A 76 14.44 -15.29 28.58
CA ILE A 76 15.04 -13.94 28.54
C ILE A 76 16.03 -13.79 27.38
N GLY A 77 16.75 -14.86 27.03
CA GLY A 77 17.62 -14.90 25.85
C GLY A 77 16.90 -14.55 24.55
N LEU A 78 15.62 -14.90 24.42
CA LEU A 78 14.81 -14.58 23.25
C LEU A 78 14.53 -13.09 23.06
N LYS A 79 14.75 -12.26 24.09
CA LYS A 79 14.63 -10.80 23.98
C LYS A 79 15.56 -10.24 22.89
N ALA A 80 16.67 -10.91 22.59
CA ALA A 80 17.61 -10.53 21.54
C ALA A 80 16.97 -10.46 20.13
N THR A 81 15.84 -11.15 19.91
CA THR A 81 15.08 -11.08 18.65
C THR A 81 14.41 -9.71 18.42
N GLY A 82 14.19 -8.93 19.48
CA GLY A 82 13.59 -7.59 19.41
C GLY A 82 12.12 -7.54 18.95
N ILE A 83 11.50 -8.69 18.64
CA ILE A 83 10.09 -8.79 18.24
C ILE A 83 9.21 -9.45 19.31
N LEU A 84 9.82 -10.04 20.34
CA LEU A 84 9.11 -10.72 21.42
C LEU A 84 8.41 -9.71 22.33
N GLY A 85 7.08 -9.83 22.44
CA GLY A 85 6.26 -9.03 23.34
C GLY A 85 5.95 -9.76 24.65
N LYS A 86 5.60 -11.05 24.55
CA LYS A 86 5.24 -11.89 25.69
C LYS A 86 5.62 -13.35 25.44
N ALA A 87 6.01 -14.05 26.50
CA ALA A 87 6.23 -15.49 26.46
C ALA A 87 5.44 -16.17 27.59
N ILE A 88 4.69 -17.20 27.24
CA ILE A 88 3.84 -17.96 28.16
C ILE A 88 4.24 -19.43 28.05
N VAL A 89 4.57 -20.05 29.18
CA VAL A 89 4.81 -21.50 29.26
C VAL A 89 3.56 -22.15 29.85
N MET A 90 2.97 -23.09 29.11
CA MET A 90 1.84 -23.89 29.54
C MET A 90 2.25 -25.36 29.67
N GLN A 91 1.77 -26.01 30.73
CA GLN A 91 1.92 -27.45 30.95
C GLN A 91 0.75 -28.21 30.29
N PRO A 92 0.82 -29.54 30.07
CA PRO A 92 -0.23 -30.34 29.39
C PRO A 92 -1.68 -30.12 29.84
N GLU A 93 -1.92 -29.69 31.08
CA GLU A 93 -3.27 -29.38 31.59
C GLU A 93 -3.68 -27.89 31.41
N ASN A 94 -3.05 -27.16 30.47
CA ASN A 94 -3.20 -25.71 30.30
C ASN A 94 -2.86 -24.89 31.56
N ILE A 95 -2.11 -25.47 32.49
CA ILE A 95 -1.64 -24.76 33.68
C ILE A 95 -0.51 -23.82 33.24
N GLN A 96 -0.69 -22.52 33.49
CA GLN A 96 0.31 -21.52 33.21
C GLN A 96 1.45 -21.61 34.24
N VAL A 97 2.63 -22.02 33.78
CA VAL A 97 3.82 -22.18 34.63
C VAL A 97 4.62 -20.87 34.69
N MET A 98 4.65 -20.12 33.58
CA MET A 98 5.43 -18.90 33.49
C MET A 98 4.77 -17.87 32.57
N ASN A 99 4.85 -16.61 32.98
CA ASN A 99 4.50 -15.46 32.16
C ASN A 99 5.67 -14.47 32.18
N LEU A 100 6.19 -14.11 31.02
CA LEU A 100 7.21 -13.08 30.90
C LEU A 100 6.73 -12.03 29.88
N ASP A 101 6.48 -10.83 30.37
CA ASP A 101 6.16 -9.66 29.55
C ASP A 101 7.47 -8.92 29.23
N PHE A 102 7.75 -8.73 27.94
CA PHE A 102 8.95 -8.05 27.44
C PHE A 102 8.67 -6.65 26.90
N ALA A 103 7.44 -6.40 26.48
CA ALA A 103 6.98 -5.11 25.97
C ALA A 103 6.13 -4.36 27.02
N PRO A 104 6.21 -3.02 27.08
CA PRO A 104 5.33 -2.24 27.94
C PRO A 104 3.88 -2.42 27.48
N LYS A 105 2.97 -2.70 28.41
CA LYS A 105 1.53 -2.70 28.15
C LYS A 105 1.12 -1.29 27.73
N LYS A 106 0.88 -1.12 26.44
CA LYS A 106 0.37 0.12 25.87
C LYS A 106 -0.96 -0.19 25.22
N ASP A 107 -1.97 0.58 25.59
CA ASP A 107 -3.30 0.43 25.02
C ASP A 107 -3.23 0.77 23.53
N VAL A 108 -3.53 -0.23 22.73
CA VAL A 108 -3.65 -0.12 21.29
C VAL A 108 -5.06 0.32 20.98
N SER A 109 -5.21 1.29 20.07
CA SER A 109 -6.53 1.78 19.67
C SER A 109 -7.39 0.64 19.13
N ASP A 110 -8.65 0.54 19.59
CA ASP A 110 -9.61 -0.49 19.18
C ASP A 110 -9.84 -0.54 17.67
N PHE A 111 -9.68 0.60 16.98
CA PHE A 111 -9.77 0.65 15.52
C PHE A 111 -8.63 -0.11 14.84
N SER A 112 -7.40 0.00 15.36
CA SER A 112 -6.23 -0.68 14.80
C SER A 112 -6.30 -2.18 15.01
N SER A 113 -6.78 -2.63 16.18
CA SER A 113 -6.95 -4.06 16.46
C SER A 113 -8.07 -4.68 15.64
N TRP A 114 -9.14 -3.94 15.38
CA TRP A 114 -10.18 -4.37 14.47
C TRP A 114 -9.71 -4.44 13.01
N LEU A 115 -9.01 -3.42 12.52
CA LEU A 115 -8.60 -3.32 11.12
C LEU A 115 -7.48 -4.31 10.74
N PHE A 116 -6.58 -4.61 11.68
CA PHE A 116 -5.37 -5.39 11.41
C PHE A 116 -5.32 -6.76 12.11
N GLY A 117 -6.32 -7.08 12.95
CA GLY A 117 -6.45 -8.37 13.62
C GLY A 117 -5.59 -8.56 14.88
N ILE A 118 -5.68 -9.75 15.46
CA ILE A 118 -5.00 -10.15 16.70
C ILE A 118 -3.50 -10.37 16.43
N PRO A 119 -2.61 -10.01 17.38
CA PRO A 119 -1.17 -10.12 17.24
C PRO A 119 -0.68 -11.53 16.87
N VAL A 120 0.54 -11.52 16.35
CA VAL A 120 1.23 -12.71 15.88
C VAL A 120 1.64 -13.60 17.05
N GLU A 121 1.13 -14.83 17.07
CA GLU A 121 1.51 -15.85 18.04
C GLU A 121 2.21 -17.02 17.34
N ALA A 122 3.24 -17.56 18.00
CA ALA A 122 3.90 -18.80 17.64
C ALA A 122 3.79 -19.77 18.82
N VAL A 123 3.32 -20.99 18.54
CA VAL A 123 3.21 -22.06 19.53
C VAL A 123 4.32 -23.06 19.26
N ILE A 124 5.19 -23.28 20.23
CA ILE A 124 6.29 -24.24 20.16
C ILE A 124 5.98 -25.37 21.15
N PRO A 125 5.84 -26.63 20.70
CA PRO A 125 5.69 -27.75 21.61
C PRO A 125 6.99 -27.97 22.38
N LEU A 126 6.91 -28.20 23.67
CA LEU A 126 8.05 -28.53 24.52
C LEU A 126 8.06 -30.04 24.71
N GLN A 127 8.90 -30.72 23.94
CA GLN A 127 9.11 -32.16 24.06
C GLN A 127 10.58 -32.40 24.43
N PRO A 128 10.85 -33.01 25.60
CA PRO A 128 12.21 -33.31 26.02
C PRO A 128 12.82 -34.48 25.23
N LEU A 129 14.13 -34.42 25.00
CA LEU A 129 14.92 -35.50 24.39
C LEU A 129 14.96 -36.73 25.31
N GLY A 130 14.61 -37.91 24.79
CA GLY A 130 14.75 -39.19 25.48
C GLY A 130 13.44 -39.90 25.88
N ILE A 131 12.27 -39.27 25.66
CA ILE A 131 10.97 -39.93 25.84
C ILE A 131 10.55 -40.55 24.50
N THR A 132 10.85 -41.83 24.28
CA THR A 132 10.51 -42.61 23.07
C THR A 132 9.19 -43.38 23.22
N SER A 133 8.18 -42.77 23.83
CA SER A 133 6.87 -43.42 23.99
C SER A 133 5.85 -42.67 23.14
N THR A 134 5.49 -43.28 22.03
CA THR A 134 4.52 -42.82 21.02
C THR A 134 3.07 -42.72 21.53
N ASP A 135 2.83 -42.76 22.84
CA ASP A 135 1.49 -42.93 23.42
C ASP A 135 1.12 -41.93 24.55
N ASP A 136 2.01 -41.03 24.98
CA ASP A 136 1.74 -40.19 26.16
C ASP A 136 1.70 -38.69 25.83
N LYS A 137 0.52 -38.20 25.40
CA LYS A 137 0.21 -36.77 25.26
C LYS A 137 0.32 -36.00 26.59
N SER A 138 0.52 -36.70 27.70
CA SER A 138 0.49 -36.19 29.07
C SER A 138 1.71 -35.38 29.50
N TYR A 139 2.76 -35.28 28.67
CA TYR A 139 4.00 -34.56 29.00
C TYR A 139 4.40 -33.46 27.98
N THR A 140 3.56 -33.16 26.99
CA THR A 140 3.82 -32.08 26.02
C THR A 140 3.38 -30.72 26.55
N GLY A 141 4.32 -29.96 27.13
CA GLY A 141 4.09 -28.54 27.40
C GLY A 141 4.07 -27.73 26.10
N TYR A 142 3.63 -26.47 26.17
CA TYR A 142 3.66 -25.54 25.04
C TYR A 142 4.25 -24.20 25.48
N LEU A 143 5.14 -23.65 24.66
CA LEU A 143 5.62 -22.29 24.75
C LEU A 143 4.84 -21.44 23.73
N ILE A 144 4.05 -20.50 24.21
CA ILE A 144 3.41 -19.48 23.38
C ILE A 144 4.30 -18.24 23.40
N LEU A 145 4.79 -17.84 22.24
CA LEU A 145 5.48 -16.58 22.03
C LEU A 145 4.54 -15.62 21.29
N GLN A 146 4.30 -14.45 21.86
CA GLN A 146 3.51 -13.38 21.24
C GLN A 146 4.43 -12.23 20.83
N ALA A 147 4.23 -11.69 19.63
CA ALA A 147 4.98 -10.54 19.14
C ALA A 147 4.61 -9.24 19.89
N ASP A 148 5.54 -8.28 19.93
CA ASP A 148 5.26 -6.92 20.39
C ASP A 148 4.22 -6.27 19.45
N THR A 149 3.01 -6.21 20.00
CA THR A 149 1.82 -5.72 19.32
C THR A 149 1.94 -4.22 19.01
N ASN A 150 2.56 -3.43 19.88
CA ASN A 150 2.72 -1.99 19.68
C ASN A 150 3.69 -1.70 18.53
N ARG A 151 4.74 -2.51 18.36
CA ARG A 151 5.66 -2.39 17.23
C ARG A 151 4.95 -2.68 15.90
N PHE A 152 4.12 -3.72 15.87
CA PHE A 152 3.35 -4.09 14.68
C PHE A 152 2.38 -2.98 14.26
N TYR A 153 1.61 -2.39 15.19
CA TYR A 153 0.71 -1.30 14.86
C TYR A 153 1.42 0.01 14.46
N ARG A 154 2.57 0.32 15.08
CA ARG A 154 3.40 1.45 14.63
C ARG A 154 3.91 1.24 13.21
N PHE A 155 4.29 0.01 12.86
CA PHE A 155 4.65 -0.32 11.49
C PHE A 155 3.45 -0.14 10.54
N ALA A 156 2.30 -0.73 10.87
CA ALA A 156 1.10 -0.64 10.03
C ALA A 156 0.66 0.82 9.80
N SER A 157 0.57 1.62 10.86
CA SER A 157 0.20 3.04 10.77
C SER A 157 1.21 3.87 9.97
N ASN A 158 2.52 3.68 10.18
CA ASN A 158 3.56 4.36 9.40
C ASN A 158 3.51 3.96 7.92
N THR A 159 3.28 2.68 7.62
CA THR A 159 3.11 2.20 6.25
C THR A 159 1.90 2.85 5.61
N VAL A 160 0.74 2.86 6.27
CA VAL A 160 -0.48 3.50 5.75
C VAL A 160 -0.22 4.96 5.45
N ALA A 161 0.42 5.69 6.36
CA ALA A 161 0.76 7.10 6.16
C ALA A 161 1.70 7.30 4.97
N LEU A 162 2.74 6.46 4.83
CA LEU A 162 3.68 6.53 3.72
C LEU A 162 3.01 6.18 2.38
N MET A 163 2.20 5.14 2.33
CA MET A 163 1.46 4.75 1.13
C MET A 163 0.49 5.87 0.72
N LEU A 164 -0.32 6.36 1.65
CA LEU A 164 -1.29 7.43 1.37
C LEU A 164 -0.59 8.67 0.82
N THR A 165 0.48 9.12 1.47
CA THR A 165 1.23 10.31 1.04
C THR A 165 1.88 10.13 -0.32
N THR A 166 2.54 8.99 -0.58
CA THR A 166 3.21 8.73 -1.86
C THR A 166 2.22 8.58 -3.01
N TYR A 167 1.12 7.85 -2.84
CA TYR A 167 0.10 7.69 -3.88
C TYR A 167 -0.66 8.99 -4.17
N LEU A 168 -1.00 9.77 -3.14
CA LEU A 168 -1.63 11.08 -3.34
C LEU A 168 -0.68 12.05 -4.07
N LEU A 169 0.60 12.07 -3.69
CA LEU A 169 1.61 12.88 -4.36
C LEU A 169 1.79 12.44 -5.81
N MET A 170 1.89 11.14 -6.07
CA MET A 170 1.99 10.58 -7.42
C MET A 170 0.76 10.95 -8.27
N GLY A 171 -0.45 10.79 -7.71
CA GLY A 171 -1.69 11.17 -8.38
C GLY A 171 -1.75 12.67 -8.70
N LEU A 172 -1.31 13.52 -7.78
CA LEU A 172 -1.22 14.96 -7.98
C LEU A 172 -0.25 15.33 -9.11
N ILE A 173 0.97 14.80 -9.07
CA ILE A 173 2.01 15.05 -10.09
C ILE A 173 1.51 14.59 -11.46
N LEU A 174 0.94 13.38 -11.54
CA LEU A 174 0.43 12.83 -12.79
C LEU A 174 -0.72 13.68 -13.35
N THR A 175 -1.63 14.13 -12.50
CA THR A 175 -2.76 14.99 -12.90
C THR A 175 -2.27 16.32 -13.48
N VAL A 176 -1.31 16.97 -12.82
CA VAL A 176 -0.73 18.23 -13.29
C VAL A 176 0.06 18.02 -14.58
N ALA A 177 0.86 16.96 -14.66
CA ALA A 177 1.64 16.63 -15.85
C ALA A 177 0.74 16.35 -17.07
N ILE A 178 -0.27 15.50 -16.92
CA ILE A 178 -1.24 15.20 -17.98
C ILE A 178 -2.00 16.47 -18.40
N SER A 179 -2.47 17.26 -17.44
CA SER A 179 -3.17 18.52 -17.73
C SER A 179 -2.29 19.50 -18.51
N TRP A 180 -1.02 19.60 -18.15
CA TRP A 180 -0.05 20.44 -18.85
C TRP A 180 0.24 19.92 -20.27
N CYS A 181 0.43 18.61 -20.43
CA CYS A 181 0.62 17.97 -21.74
C CYS A 181 -0.58 18.21 -22.65
N ILE A 182 -1.81 17.94 -22.19
CA ILE A 182 -3.04 18.17 -22.97
C ILE A 182 -3.18 19.65 -23.33
N ASN A 183 -2.97 20.55 -22.38
CA ASN A 183 -3.09 21.98 -22.64
C ASN A 183 -2.06 22.47 -23.66
N ARG A 184 -0.82 21.98 -23.57
CA ARG A 184 0.28 22.36 -24.46
C ARG A 184 0.13 21.76 -25.85
N ILE A 185 -0.18 20.47 -25.94
CA ILE A 185 -0.19 19.70 -27.20
C ILE A 185 -1.52 19.87 -27.95
N VAL A 186 -2.67 19.90 -27.25
CA VAL A 186 -3.99 19.90 -27.92
C VAL A 186 -4.66 21.27 -27.83
N VAL A 187 -4.81 21.82 -26.62
CA VAL A 187 -5.67 22.99 -26.39
C VAL A 187 -5.09 24.26 -27.01
N LYS A 188 -3.78 24.50 -26.86
CA LYS A 188 -3.11 25.69 -27.42
C LYS A 188 -3.21 25.78 -28.96
N PRO A 189 -2.82 24.76 -29.75
CA PRO A 189 -2.93 24.85 -31.21
C PRO A 189 -4.40 24.95 -31.66
N LEU A 190 -5.30 24.20 -31.04
CA LEU A 190 -6.73 24.28 -31.36
C LEU A 190 -7.31 25.68 -31.07
N ARG A 191 -6.91 26.29 -29.95
CA ARG A 191 -7.30 27.67 -29.60
C ARG A 191 -6.78 28.67 -30.63
N GLN A 192 -5.55 28.52 -31.12
CA GLN A 192 -4.99 29.40 -32.15
C GLN A 192 -5.79 29.30 -33.46
N ILE A 193 -6.14 28.09 -33.88
CA ILE A 193 -6.98 27.86 -35.06
C ILE A 193 -8.36 28.52 -34.87
N ALA A 194 -9.03 28.25 -33.74
CA ALA A 194 -10.35 28.81 -33.45
C ALA A 194 -10.38 30.34 -33.39
N VAL A 195 -9.35 30.97 -32.79
CA VAL A 195 -9.23 32.42 -32.73
C VAL A 195 -8.97 33.02 -34.11
N THR A 196 -8.12 32.37 -34.93
CA THR A 196 -7.84 32.80 -36.31
C THR A 196 -9.11 32.77 -37.16
N LEU A 197 -9.90 31.70 -37.06
CA LEU A 197 -11.17 31.57 -37.77
C LEU A 197 -12.23 32.60 -37.32
N ASN A 198 -12.26 32.94 -36.03
CA ASN A 198 -13.25 33.86 -35.49
C ASN A 198 -12.92 35.35 -35.73
N LYS A 199 -11.65 35.70 -35.96
CA LYS A 199 -11.23 37.10 -36.15
C LYS A 199 -11.34 37.58 -37.59
N ASP A 200 -11.12 36.70 -38.56
CA ASP A 200 -11.08 37.09 -39.97
C ASP A 200 -12.09 36.26 -40.77
N SER A 201 -13.16 36.90 -41.22
CA SER A 201 -14.16 36.27 -42.11
C SER A 201 -13.53 35.85 -43.45
N GLN A 202 -12.33 36.36 -43.78
CA GLN A 202 -11.63 36.14 -45.04
C GLN A 202 -10.25 35.45 -44.91
N VAL A 203 -9.95 34.69 -43.85
CA VAL A 203 -8.65 33.97 -43.74
C VAL A 203 -8.45 33.03 -44.95
N SER A 204 -7.49 33.32 -45.84
CA SER A 204 -7.31 32.53 -47.07
C SER A 204 -6.73 31.13 -46.85
N ALA A 205 -5.91 30.94 -45.82
CA ALA A 205 -5.38 29.64 -45.41
C ALA A 205 -5.03 29.63 -43.92
N LEU A 206 -5.33 28.54 -43.23
CA LEU A 206 -4.90 28.25 -41.88
C LEU A 206 -3.47 27.70 -41.88
N SER A 207 -2.64 28.23 -40.98
CA SER A 207 -1.29 27.71 -40.73
C SER A 207 -1.35 26.56 -39.72
N CYS A 208 -0.72 25.44 -40.05
CA CYS A 208 -0.60 24.28 -39.17
C CYS A 208 0.79 24.26 -38.52
N PRO A 209 0.91 24.10 -37.20
CA PRO A 209 2.19 23.82 -36.56
C PRO A 209 2.79 22.50 -37.09
N GLU A 210 4.11 22.42 -37.22
CA GLU A 210 4.79 21.23 -37.78
C GLU A 210 4.54 19.96 -36.96
N SER A 211 4.37 20.07 -35.63
CA SER A 211 4.08 18.94 -34.76
C SER A 211 2.73 18.28 -35.00
N HIS A 212 1.83 18.95 -35.72
CA HIS A 212 0.47 18.48 -36.02
C HIS A 212 0.26 18.22 -37.50
N ARG A 213 1.32 18.07 -38.31
CA ARG A 213 1.17 17.99 -39.78
C ARG A 213 0.35 16.77 -40.23
N ASP A 214 0.50 15.65 -39.53
CA ASP A 214 -0.07 14.34 -39.91
C ASP A 214 -0.96 13.72 -38.81
N ASP A 215 -1.56 14.56 -37.97
CA ASP A 215 -2.56 14.15 -36.98
C ASP A 215 -3.96 14.74 -37.30
N GLU A 216 -4.93 14.50 -36.42
CA GLU A 216 -6.30 14.96 -36.60
C GLU A 216 -6.40 16.49 -36.69
N ILE A 217 -5.53 17.24 -36.00
CA ILE A 217 -5.49 18.70 -36.07
C ILE A 217 -4.96 19.13 -37.45
N GLY A 218 -3.92 18.49 -37.95
CA GLY A 218 -3.41 18.71 -39.31
C GLY A 218 -4.40 18.40 -40.40
N LEU A 219 -5.13 17.28 -40.26
CA LEU A 219 -6.16 16.87 -41.19
C LEU A 219 -7.32 17.88 -41.24
N LEU A 220 -7.72 18.42 -40.08
CA LEU A 220 -8.71 19.50 -40.00
C LEU A 220 -8.24 20.78 -40.73
N VAL A 221 -6.97 21.18 -40.54
CA VAL A 221 -6.40 22.36 -41.20
C VAL A 221 -6.30 22.16 -42.72
N LYS A 222 -5.79 21.01 -43.16
CA LYS A 222 -5.70 20.63 -44.58
C LYS A 222 -7.08 20.62 -45.24
N GLY A 223 -8.08 20.02 -44.59
CA GLY A 223 -9.46 19.97 -45.07
C GLY A 223 -10.09 21.35 -45.24
N TYR A 224 -9.96 22.23 -44.26
CA TYR A 224 -10.46 23.62 -44.36
C TYR A 224 -9.78 24.38 -45.51
N ASN A 225 -8.45 24.28 -45.64
CA ASN A 225 -7.70 24.95 -46.69
C ASN A 225 -8.11 24.46 -48.09
N HIS A 226 -8.37 23.17 -48.25
CA HIS A 226 -8.85 22.59 -49.50
C HIS A 226 -10.23 23.12 -49.88
N GLN A 227 -11.20 23.10 -48.95
CA GLN A 227 -12.55 23.59 -49.20
C GLN A 227 -12.57 25.08 -49.57
N LYS A 228 -11.72 25.90 -48.95
CA LYS A 228 -11.63 27.32 -49.27
C LYS A 228 -10.92 27.58 -50.60
N SER A 229 -9.99 26.71 -51.00
CA SER A 229 -9.38 26.75 -52.33
C SER A 229 -10.42 26.43 -53.43
N ASP A 230 -11.23 25.39 -53.22
CA ASP A 230 -12.29 25.01 -54.16
C ASP A 230 -13.37 26.09 -54.28
N GLN A 231 -13.69 26.80 -53.20
CA GLN A 231 -14.65 27.90 -53.23
C GLN A 231 -14.13 29.14 -53.98
N LYS A 232 -12.81 29.29 -54.15
CA LYS A 232 -12.19 30.38 -54.94
C LYS A 232 -12.10 30.07 -56.43
N LEU A 233 -12.24 28.81 -56.85
CA LEU A 233 -12.30 28.44 -58.26
C LEU A 233 -13.70 28.78 -58.80
N PRO A 234 -13.84 29.58 -59.86
CA PRO A 234 -15.14 29.82 -60.47
C PRO A 234 -15.68 28.48 -60.97
N LYS A 235 -16.93 28.16 -60.62
CA LYS A 235 -17.65 27.07 -61.28
C LYS A 235 -17.70 27.41 -62.77
N ALA A 236 -16.97 26.65 -63.57
CA ALA A 236 -17.03 26.71 -65.03
C ALA A 236 -18.43 26.32 -65.52
#